data_AF-A0A3M2AM41-F1
#
_entry.id   AF-A0A3M2AM41-F1
#
_cell.length_a   1.000
_cell.length_b   1.000
_cell.length_c   1.000
_cell.angle_alpha   90.00
_cell.angle_beta   90.00
_cell.angle_gamma   90.00
#
_symmetry.space_group_name_H-M   'P 1'
#
loop_
_entity.id
_entity.type
_entity.pdbx_description
1 polymer ?
#
loop_
_entity_poly.entity_id
_entity_poly.type
_entity_poly.pdbx_seq_one_letter_code
_entity_poly.pdbx_strand_id
1 'polypeptide(L)'
;MANYWEELTKLVQNFSEETLKKVLEYKFGGLEATREKVRLYEYEDEHFEEIKKLLSVELNDGKLLLVYAIKTKGELSERSSKKRQFELAKKILGEVGRDAGLFVFYDEYGNFRFSLVYKVYKT
;
A
#
# COMPACT_ATOMS: atom_id res chain seq x y z
N MET A 1 22.12 -2.86 5.77
CA MET A 1 21.96 -3.78 4.61
C MET A 1 21.58 -5.20 5.04
N ALA A 2 22.26 -5.82 6.00
CA ALA A 2 21.88 -7.16 6.52
C ALA A 2 20.41 -7.22 7.02
N ASN A 3 19.98 -6.21 7.79
CA ASN A 3 18.64 -6.19 8.39
C ASN A 3 17.50 -5.99 7.37
N TYR A 4 17.76 -5.42 6.19
CA TYR A 4 16.70 -5.21 5.17
C TYR A 4 16.28 -6.54 4.53
N TRP A 5 17.25 -7.34 4.10
CA TRP A 5 17.00 -8.63 3.46
C TRP A 5 16.34 -9.62 4.42
N GLU A 6 16.70 -9.56 5.70
CA GLU A 6 16.04 -10.36 6.75
C GLU A 6 14.56 -10.00 6.89
N GLU A 7 14.23 -8.70 7.05
CA GLU A 7 12.83 -8.27 7.18
C GLU A 7 12.02 -8.49 5.89
N LEU A 8 12.64 -8.33 4.72
CA LEU A 8 12.00 -8.64 3.44
C LEU A 8 11.69 -10.13 3.32
N THR A 9 12.60 -11.00 3.76
CA THR A 9 12.38 -12.45 3.78
C THR A 9 11.22 -12.81 4.70
N LYS A 10 11.16 -12.20 5.90
CA LYS A 10 10.03 -12.36 6.83
C LYS A 10 8.71 -11.93 6.19
N LEU A 11 8.68 -10.77 5.55
CA LEU A 11 7.50 -10.25 4.86
C LEU A 11 6.99 -11.20 3.77
N VAL A 12 7.90 -11.75 2.96
CA VAL A 12 7.55 -12.67 1.86
C VAL A 12 7.04 -14.02 2.38
N GLN A 13 7.61 -14.52 3.48
CA GLN A 13 7.22 -15.80 4.06
C GLN A 13 5.92 -15.72 4.87
N ASN A 14 5.69 -14.61 5.56
CA ASN A 14 4.49 -14.41 6.36
C ASN A 14 4.20 -12.90 6.46
N PHE A 15 3.23 -12.44 5.67
CA PHE A 15 2.86 -11.03 5.67
C PHE A 15 2.39 -10.58 7.05
N SER A 16 2.89 -9.43 7.49
CA SER A 16 2.29 -8.66 8.58
C SER A 16 2.47 -7.18 8.33
N GLU A 17 1.55 -6.35 8.81
CA GLU A 17 1.69 -4.89 8.77
C GLU A 17 3.01 -4.42 9.40
N GLU A 18 3.46 -5.10 10.45
CA GLU A 18 4.69 -4.75 11.17
C GLU A 18 5.95 -5.01 10.32
N THR A 19 6.05 -6.19 9.69
CA THR A 19 7.17 -6.48 8.77
C THR A 19 7.11 -5.59 7.54
N LEU A 20 5.91 -5.31 7.00
CA LEU A 20 5.72 -4.38 5.89
C LEU A 20 6.25 -3.00 6.26
N LYS A 21 5.87 -2.47 7.43
CA LYS A 21 6.32 -1.18 7.93
C LYS A 21 7.85 -1.12 8.02
N LYS A 22 8.49 -2.13 8.60
CA LYS A 22 9.96 -2.20 8.67
C LYS A 22 10.61 -2.21 7.29
N VAL A 23 10.09 -2.99 6.35
CA VAL A 23 10.59 -3.04 4.96
C VAL A 23 10.45 -1.67 4.29
N LEU A 24 9.32 -0.99 4.46
CA LEU A 24 9.11 0.36 3.93
C LEU A 24 10.04 1.38 4.60
N GLU A 25 10.23 1.31 5.91
CA GLU A 25 11.16 2.18 6.66
C GLU A 25 12.61 1.99 6.21
N TYR A 26 13.05 0.76 5.96
CA TYR A 26 14.38 0.52 5.39
C TYR A 26 14.49 1.01 3.95
N LYS A 27 13.44 0.85 3.15
CA LYS A 27 13.44 1.24 1.74
C LYS A 27 13.41 2.76 1.56
N PHE A 28 12.65 3.46 2.39
CA PHE A 28 12.41 4.90 2.30
C PHE A 28 13.09 5.70 3.41
N GLY A 29 13.85 5.09 4.31
CA GLY A 29 14.47 5.78 5.46
C GLY A 29 15.50 6.84 5.10
N GLY A 30 15.96 6.90 3.85
CA GLY A 30 16.78 7.98 3.31
C GLY A 30 15.99 9.10 2.63
N LEU A 31 14.66 9.01 2.56
CA LEU A 31 13.76 10.00 1.98
C LEU A 31 12.96 10.70 3.08
N GLU A 32 12.44 11.89 2.79
CA GLU A 32 11.52 12.58 3.68
C GLU A 32 10.18 11.83 3.70
N ALA A 33 10.05 10.95 4.68
CA ALA A 33 8.87 10.11 4.88
C ALA A 33 8.09 10.54 6.12
N THR A 34 6.86 11.00 5.93
CA THR A 34 5.93 11.30 7.04
C THR A 34 5.17 10.03 7.39
N ARG A 35 5.29 9.58 8.64
CA ARG A 35 4.59 8.39 9.15
C ARG A 35 3.22 8.80 9.68
N GLU A 36 2.17 8.31 9.06
CA GLU A 36 0.78 8.64 9.42
C GLU A 36 -0.03 7.36 9.37
N LYS A 37 -0.14 6.65 10.51
CA LYS A 37 -1.00 5.47 10.61
C LYS A 37 -2.44 5.92 10.85
N VAL A 38 -3.12 6.30 9.77
CA VAL A 38 -4.52 6.76 9.79
C VAL A 38 -5.38 5.70 9.13
N ARG A 39 -6.38 5.21 9.86
CA ARG A 39 -7.42 4.32 9.30
C ARG A 39 -8.48 5.17 8.61
N LEU A 40 -8.83 4.80 7.39
CA LEU A 40 -9.74 5.52 6.50
C LEU A 40 -11.05 4.74 6.36
N TYR A 41 -11.91 4.89 7.36
CA TYR A 41 -13.17 4.14 7.47
C TYR A 41 -14.13 4.42 6.30
N GLU A 42 -14.05 5.60 5.70
CA GLU A 42 -14.90 6.06 4.61
C GLU A 42 -14.73 5.28 3.30
N TYR A 43 -13.64 4.51 3.18
CA TYR A 43 -13.39 3.65 2.02
C TYR A 43 -13.64 2.16 2.29
N GLU A 44 -13.98 1.78 3.53
CA GLU A 44 -14.25 0.38 3.89
C GLU A 44 -15.63 -0.04 3.38
N ASP A 45 -15.74 -1.29 2.93
CA ASP A 45 -16.96 -1.83 2.33
C ASP A 45 -17.08 -3.35 2.55
N GLU A 46 -17.92 -4.04 1.78
CA GLU A 46 -18.09 -5.50 1.85
C GLU A 46 -16.85 -6.30 1.39
N HIS A 47 -15.88 -5.66 0.74
CA HIS A 47 -14.67 -6.30 0.19
C HIS A 47 -13.39 -5.89 0.92
N PHE A 48 -13.35 -4.69 1.50
CA PHE A 48 -12.17 -4.12 2.13
C PHE A 48 -12.44 -3.68 3.56
N GLU A 49 -11.46 -3.93 4.44
CA GLU A 49 -11.44 -3.46 5.82
C GLU A 49 -10.05 -2.99 6.19
N GLU A 50 -9.94 -2.33 7.35
CA GLU A 50 -8.68 -1.90 7.92
C GLU A 50 -7.81 -1.09 6.92
N ILE A 51 -8.45 -0.22 6.13
CA ILE A 51 -7.77 0.60 5.13
C ILE A 51 -6.93 1.64 5.87
N LYS A 52 -5.61 1.55 5.77
CA LYS A 52 -4.67 2.40 6.51
C LYS A 52 -3.75 3.12 5.54
N LYS A 53 -3.69 4.45 5.63
CA LYS A 53 -2.50 5.18 5.19
C LYS A 53 -1.37 4.79 6.14
N LEU A 54 -0.19 4.49 5.61
CA LEU A 54 0.97 4.14 6.41
C LEU A 54 1.96 5.30 6.49
N LEU A 55 2.30 5.85 5.33
CA LEU A 55 3.26 6.93 5.19
C LEU A 55 3.10 7.65 3.85
N SER A 56 3.68 8.84 3.77
CA SER A 56 3.91 9.56 2.52
C SER A 56 5.40 9.78 2.34
N VAL A 57 5.89 9.60 1.11
CA VAL A 57 7.31 9.75 0.77
C VAL A 57 7.44 10.82 -0.31
N GLU A 58 8.27 11.83 -0.06
CA GLU A 58 8.70 12.73 -1.13
C GLU A 58 9.80 12.04 -1.97
N LEU A 59 9.53 11.90 -3.26
CA LEU A 59 10.47 11.32 -4.22
C LEU A 59 11.44 12.38 -4.74
N ASN A 60 12.57 11.94 -5.29
CA ASN A 60 13.62 12.84 -5.80
C ASN A 60 13.15 13.80 -6.91
N ASP A 61 12.05 13.49 -7.60
CA ASP A 61 11.43 14.35 -8.61
C ASP A 61 10.36 15.30 -8.04
N GLY A 62 10.30 15.44 -6.71
CA GLY A 62 9.36 16.29 -5.98
C GLY A 62 7.94 15.73 -5.90
N LYS A 63 7.70 14.51 -6.40
CA LYS A 63 6.37 13.88 -6.32
C LYS A 63 6.16 13.22 -4.97
N LEU A 64 4.95 13.35 -4.44
CA LEU A 64 4.54 12.68 -3.22
C LEU A 64 3.96 11.30 -3.53
N LEU A 65 4.60 10.24 -3.04
CA LEU A 65 4.09 8.87 -3.07
C LEU A 65 3.35 8.57 -1.76
N LEU A 66 2.06 8.27 -1.83
CA LEU A 66 1.29 7.81 -0.69
C LEU A 66 1.32 6.28 -0.60
N VAL A 67 1.54 5.74 0.60
CA VAL A 67 1.61 4.29 0.82
C VAL A 67 0.47 3.84 1.73
N TYR A 68 -0.24 2.80 1.31
CA TYR A 68 -1.40 2.24 1.99
C TYR A 68 -1.24 0.75 2.26
N ALA A 69 -1.80 0.30 3.39
CA ALA A 69 -2.05 -1.12 3.66
C ALA A 69 -3.57 -1.33 3.74
N ILE A 70 -4.07 -2.35 3.06
CA ILE A 70 -5.51 -2.59 2.87
C ILE A 70 -5.78 -4.07 3.08
N LYS A 71 -6.56 -4.40 4.11
CA LYS A 71 -6.99 -5.77 4.36
C LYS A 71 -8.20 -6.09 3.48
N THR A 72 -8.17 -7.23 2.79
CA THR A 72 -9.30 -7.75 2.03
C THR A 72 -10.11 -8.71 2.88
N LYS A 73 -11.44 -8.61 2.82
CA LYS A 73 -12.37 -9.54 3.51
C LYS A 73 -12.47 -10.92 2.83
N GLY A 74 -11.93 -11.05 1.61
CA GLY A 74 -11.84 -12.31 0.87
C GLY A 74 -10.43 -12.55 0.35
N GLU A 75 -10.22 -13.67 -0.32
CA GLU A 75 -8.90 -14.04 -0.86
C GLU A 75 -8.44 -13.10 -1.99
N LEU A 76 -7.13 -12.85 -2.03
CA LEU A 76 -6.52 -12.10 -3.14
C LEU A 76 -6.58 -12.84 -4.49
N SER A 77 -6.77 -14.16 -4.47
CA SER A 77 -6.77 -15.06 -5.63
C SER A 77 -8.00 -14.88 -6.54
N GLU A 78 -9.09 -14.30 -6.01
CA GLU A 78 -10.34 -14.17 -6.76
C GLU A 78 -10.17 -13.39 -8.07
N ARG A 79 -10.81 -13.87 -9.14
CA ARG A 79 -10.73 -13.26 -10.48
C ARG A 79 -11.13 -11.78 -10.49
N SER A 80 -12.07 -11.38 -9.65
CA SER A 80 -12.56 -10.01 -9.50
C SER A 80 -11.70 -9.12 -8.60
N SER A 81 -10.77 -9.69 -7.82
CA SER A 81 -10.02 -8.95 -6.78
C SER A 81 -9.20 -7.80 -7.37
N LYS A 82 -8.48 -8.04 -8.47
CA LYS A 82 -7.61 -7.04 -9.12
C LYS A 82 -8.39 -5.82 -9.58
N LYS A 83 -9.57 -6.01 -10.17
CA LYS A 83 -10.41 -4.89 -10.63
C LYS A 83 -10.88 -4.05 -9.45
N ARG A 84 -11.41 -4.68 -8.38
CA ARG A 84 -11.86 -3.97 -7.18
C ARG A 84 -10.72 -3.21 -6.50
N GLN A 85 -9.55 -3.82 -6.38
CA GLN A 85 -8.36 -3.19 -5.81
C GLN A 85 -7.93 -1.97 -6.60
N PHE A 86 -7.93 -2.07 -7.94
CA PHE A 86 -7.61 -0.94 -8.80
C PHE A 86 -8.63 0.19 -8.68
N GLU A 87 -9.93 -0.11 -8.67
CA GLU A 87 -10.97 0.92 -8.51
C GLU A 87 -10.90 1.60 -7.15
N LEU A 88 -10.64 0.86 -6.06
CA LEU A 88 -10.42 1.44 -4.72
C LEU A 88 -9.20 2.38 -4.72
N ALA A 89 -8.06 1.91 -5.23
CA ALA A 89 -6.84 2.70 -5.31
C ALA A 89 -7.05 3.98 -6.14
N LYS A 90 -7.73 3.86 -7.29
CA LYS A 90 -8.08 4.98 -8.16
C LYS A 90 -9.02 5.97 -7.46
N LYS A 91 -10.04 5.49 -6.74
CA LYS A 91 -10.97 6.31 -5.96
C LYS A 91 -10.21 7.14 -4.91
N ILE A 92 -9.39 6.48 -4.09
CA ILE A 92 -8.57 7.14 -3.06
C ILE A 92 -7.69 8.23 -3.68
N LEU A 93 -6.94 7.92 -4.74
CA LEU A 93 -6.08 8.91 -5.41
C LEU A 93 -6.87 10.09 -5.99
N GLY A 94 -8.06 9.83 -6.55
CA GLY A 94 -8.94 10.87 -7.07
C GLY A 94 -9.41 11.83 -5.98
N GLU A 95 -9.87 11.30 -4.84
CA GLU A 95 -10.39 12.09 -3.73
C GLU A 95 -9.31 12.87 -2.98
N VAL A 96 -8.11 12.29 -2.80
CA VAL A 96 -6.97 12.99 -2.16
C VAL A 96 -6.19 13.91 -3.12
N GLY A 97 -6.60 13.98 -4.39
CA GLY A 97 -5.96 14.82 -5.41
C GLY A 97 -4.51 14.42 -5.70
N ARG A 98 -4.20 13.12 -5.73
CA ARG A 98 -2.84 12.61 -5.97
C ARG A 98 -2.74 11.81 -7.26
N ASP A 99 -1.53 11.80 -7.80
CA ASP A 99 -1.23 11.18 -9.08
C ASP A 99 -0.64 9.79 -8.97
N ALA A 100 -0.09 9.42 -7.81
CA ALA A 100 0.52 8.12 -7.58
C ALA A 100 0.34 7.64 -6.13
N GLY A 101 0.21 6.33 -5.97
CA GLY A 101 0.20 5.67 -4.67
C GLY A 101 0.66 4.23 -4.77
N LEU A 102 1.30 3.75 -3.70
CA LEU A 102 1.65 2.35 -3.49
C LEU A 102 0.64 1.72 -2.55
N PHE A 103 -0.10 0.73 -3.05
CA PHE A 103 -1.15 0.05 -2.31
C PHE A 103 -0.71 -1.37 -2.03
N VAL A 104 -0.69 -1.77 -0.76
CA VAL A 104 -0.39 -3.14 -0.34
C VAL A 104 -1.66 -3.79 0.16
N PHE A 105 -2.21 -4.66 -0.68
CA PHE A 105 -3.39 -5.45 -0.34
C PHE A 105 -2.96 -6.75 0.32
N TYR A 106 -3.66 -7.18 1.35
CA TYR A 106 -3.38 -8.45 2.04
C TYR A 106 -4.67 -9.11 2.52
N ASP A 107 -4.67 -10.45 2.57
CA ASP A 107 -5.77 -11.23 3.13
C ASP A 107 -5.39 -11.89 4.47
N GLU A 108 -6.34 -12.58 5.08
CA GLU A 108 -6.15 -13.25 6.38
C GLU A 108 -5.20 -14.47 6.30
N TYR A 109 -4.91 -14.95 5.10
CA TYR A 109 -4.03 -16.09 4.87
C TYR A 109 -2.56 -15.68 4.66
N GLY A 110 -2.26 -14.39 4.83
CA GLY A 110 -0.92 -13.85 4.65
C GLY A 110 -0.50 -13.69 3.19
N ASN A 111 -1.44 -13.85 2.23
CA ASN A 111 -1.16 -13.46 0.87
C ASN A 111 -1.16 -11.94 0.80
N PHE A 112 -0.29 -11.39 -0.06
CA PHE A 112 -0.24 -9.94 -0.26
C PHE A 112 0.09 -9.58 -1.71
N ARG A 113 -0.24 -8.33 -2.07
CA ARG A 113 0.02 -7.77 -3.38
C ARG A 113 0.41 -6.31 -3.27
N PHE A 114 1.61 -5.98 -3.73
CA PHE A 114 2.01 -4.60 -3.99
C PHE A 114 1.44 -4.13 -5.33
N SER A 115 0.80 -2.96 -5.33
CA SER A 115 0.23 -2.33 -6.53
C SER A 115 0.62 -0.87 -6.57
N LEU A 116 1.48 -0.50 -7.53
CA LEU A 116 1.73 0.91 -7.85
C LEU A 116 0.64 1.38 -8.81
N VAL A 117 -0.19 2.33 -8.37
CA VAL A 117 -1.25 2.93 -9.17
C VAL A 117 -0.90 4.39 -9.40
N TYR A 118 -0.90 4.82 -10.67
CA TYR A 118 -0.56 6.18 -11.05
C TYR A 118 -1.30 6.63 -12.30
N LYS A 119 -1.48 7.94 -12.43
CA LYS A 119 -2.06 8.54 -13.64
C LYS A 119 -1.04 8.52 -14.76
N VAL A 120 -1.49 8.13 -15.95
CA VAL A 120 -0.72 8.25 -17.19
C VAL A 120 -1.36 9.36 -18.01
N TYR A 121 -0.63 10.44 -18.21
CA TYR A 121 -1.04 11.53 -19.07
C TYR A 121 -0.71 11.16 -20.52
N LYS A 122 -1.73 11.10 -21.38
CA LYS A 122 -1.50 10.97 -22.83
C LYS A 122 -1.13 12.35 -23.37
N THR A 123 -0.01 12.39 -24.08
CA THR A 123 0.46 13.56 -24.84
C THR A 123 -0.23 13.63 -26.18
#